data_AF-A0A1C0VTS1-F1
#
_entry.id   AF-A0A1C0VTS1-F1
#
_cell.length_a   1.000
_cell.length_b   1.000
_cell.length_c   1.000
_cell.angle_alpha   90.00
_cell.angle_beta   90.00
_cell.angle_gamma   90.00
#
_symmetry.space_group_name_H-M   'P 1'
#
loop_
_entity.id
_entity.type
_entity.pdbx_description
1 polymer ?
#
loop_
_entity_poly.entity_id
_entity_poly.type
_entity_poly.pdbx_seq_one_letter_code
_entity_poly.pdbx_strand_id
1 'polypeptide(L)' 'MASQRRPREHLKAQDAVKKRDGNECEICGKVSDIANGHHVIAYSDGGPAHLKNMMTLCPECHKAYHSGKIQVDIWRF' A
#
# COMPACT_ATOMS: atom_id res chain seq x y z
N MET A 1 22.02 -10.86 -1.57
CA MET A 1 20.62 -11.35 -1.63
C MET A 1 20.04 -10.92 -2.96
N ALA A 2 19.73 -11.85 -3.86
CA ALA A 2 19.16 -11.50 -5.16
C ALA A 2 17.80 -10.84 -4.96
N SER A 3 17.65 -9.59 -5.41
CA SER A 3 16.36 -8.89 -5.44
C SER A 3 15.42 -9.67 -6.36
N GLN A 4 14.54 -10.48 -5.77
CA GLN A 4 13.54 -11.22 -6.53
C GLN A 4 12.66 -10.18 -7.22
N ARG A 5 12.62 -10.21 -8.56
CA ARG A 5 11.74 -9.33 -9.34
C ARG A 5 10.31 -9.61 -8.89
N ARG A 6 9.66 -8.59 -8.32
CA ARG A 6 8.27 -8.73 -7.85
C ARG A 6 7.36 -9.12 -9.03
N PRO A 7 6.37 -9.99 -8.81
CA PRO A 7 5.42 -10.38 -9.85
C PRO A 7 4.74 -9.17 -10.50
N ARG A 8 4.39 -9.26 -11.79
CA ARG A 8 3.70 -8.15 -12.49
C ARG A 8 2.38 -7.76 -11.84
N GLU A 9 1.69 -8.72 -11.22
CA GLU A 9 0.42 -8.51 -10.52
C GLU A 9 0.58 -7.58 -9.32
N HIS A 10 1.72 -7.66 -8.62
CA HIS A 10 2.08 -6.77 -7.52
C HIS A 10 2.09 -5.31 -7.97
N LEU A 11 2.83 -5.04 -9.05
CA LEU A 11 2.95 -3.69 -9.63
C LEU A 11 1.59 -3.17 -10.14
N LYS A 12 0.80 -4.04 -10.78
CA LYS A 12 -0.54 -3.69 -11.27
C LYS A 12 -1.48 -3.32 -10.12
N ALA A 13 -1.49 -4.09 -9.03
CA ALA A 13 -2.33 -3.82 -7.88
C ALA A 13 -1.93 -2.51 -7.17
N GLN A 14 -0.62 -2.25 -7.04
CA GLN A 14 -0.11 -0.99 -6.49
C GLN A 14 -0.45 0.23 -7.34
N ASP A 15 -0.49 0.10 -8.66
CA ASP A 15 -0.91 1.20 -9.55
C ASP A 15 -2.43 1.41 -9.53
N ALA A 16 -3.19 0.31 -9.56
CA ALA A 16 -4.66 0.34 -9.57
C ALA A 16 -5.24 0.97 -8.30
N VAL A 17 -4.66 0.70 -7.13
CA VAL A 17 -5.16 1.27 -5.86
C VAL A 17 -5.00 2.78 -5.81
N LYS A 18 -3.85 3.30 -6.27
CA LYS A 18 -3.58 4.74 -6.34
C LYS A 18 -4.56 5.45 -7.26
N LYS A 19 -4.87 4.83 -8.41
CA LYS A 19 -5.87 5.35 -9.35
C LYS A 19 -7.28 5.33 -8.77
N ARG A 20 -7.65 4.26 -8.06
CA ARG A 20 -8.95 4.13 -7.38
C ARG A 20 -9.13 5.23 -6.33
N ASP A 21 -8.09 5.50 -5.54
CA ASP A 21 -8.14 6.43 -4.42
C ASP A 21 -7.78 7.88 -4.81
N GLY A 22 -7.55 8.15 -6.10
CA GLY A 22 -7.17 9.49 -6.55
C GLY A 22 -5.86 10.01 -5.94
N ASN A 23 -4.92 9.11 -5.64
CA ASN A 23 -3.68 9.40 -4.91
C ASN A 23 -3.87 9.96 -3.49
N GLU A 24 -5.07 9.84 -2.90
CA GLU A 24 -5.37 10.29 -1.55
C GLU A 24 -4.87 9.26 -0.51
N CYS A 25 -4.14 9.75 0.50
CA CYS A 25 -3.69 8.93 1.61
C CYS A 25 -4.87 8.54 2.51
N GLU A 26 -5.13 7.25 2.67
CA GLU A 26 -6.23 6.77 3.52
C GLU A 26 -6.00 6.99 5.03
N ILE A 27 -4.79 7.36 5.45
CA ILE A 27 -4.48 7.66 6.86
C ILE A 27 -4.69 9.15 7.19
N CYS A 28 -4.27 10.05 6.31
CA CYS A 28 -4.24 11.49 6.61
C CYS A 28 -4.99 12.38 5.61
N GLY A 29 -5.59 11.82 4.56
CA GLY A 29 -6.31 12.55 3.52
C GLY A 29 -5.43 13.36 2.57
N LYS A 30 -4.11 13.32 2.70
CA LYS A 30 -3.20 14.06 1.81
C LYS A 30 -3.19 13.44 0.42
N VAL A 31 -3.52 14.22 -0.59
CA VAL A 31 -3.34 13.86 -2.01
C VAL A 31 -1.91 14.12 -2.44
N SER A 32 -1.26 13.15 -3.09
CA SER A 32 0.15 13.29 -3.53
C SER A 32 0.48 12.43 -4.74
N ASP A 33 1.07 13.03 -5.78
CA ASP A 33 1.49 12.30 -6.99
C ASP A 33 2.54 11.21 -6.76
N ILE A 34 3.22 11.25 -5.61
CA ILE A 34 4.21 10.25 -5.17
C ILE A 34 3.64 9.29 -4.11
N ALA A 35 2.32 9.15 -4.04
CA ALA A 35 1.68 8.16 -3.18
C ALA A 35 2.06 6.72 -3.56
N ASN A 36 1.93 5.81 -2.59
CA ASN A 36 2.31 4.42 -2.68
C ASN A 36 1.10 3.51 -2.50
N GLY A 37 0.99 2.47 -3.33
CA GLY A 37 0.10 1.35 -3.09
C GLY A 37 0.69 0.43 -2.02
N HIS A 38 0.12 0.46 -0.83
CA HIS A 38 0.56 -0.28 0.33
C HIS A 38 -0.25 -1.57 0.52
N HIS A 39 0.41 -2.66 0.87
CA HIS A 39 -0.26 -3.94 1.17
C HIS A 39 -0.77 -3.93 2.60
N VAL A 40 -2.05 -4.22 2.81
CA VAL A 40 -2.61 -4.34 4.16
C VAL A 40 -2.09 -5.60 4.85
N ILE A 41 -2.27 -6.76 4.22
CA ILE A 41 -1.60 -8.01 4.58
C ILE A 41 -0.29 -8.06 3.82
N ALA A 42 0.82 -8.10 4.54
CA ALA A 42 2.16 -8.06 3.94
C ALA A 42 2.36 -9.21 2.95
N TYR A 43 3.11 -8.93 1.88
CA TYR A 43 3.46 -9.95 0.89
C TYR A 43 4.29 -11.10 1.50
N SER A 44 5.12 -10.80 2.50
CA SER A 44 5.88 -11.82 3.26
C SER A 44 4.97 -12.81 4.00
N ASP A 45 3.75 -12.39 4.32
CA ASP A 45 2.80 -13.14 5.13
C ASP A 45 1.76 -13.85 4.24
N GLY A 46 2.02 -13.93 2.94
CA GLY A 46 1.11 -14.52 1.95
C GLY A 46 -0.02 -13.59 1.51
N GLY A 47 0.07 -12.29 1.82
CA GLY A 47 -0.91 -11.30 1.41
C GLY A 47 -1.07 -11.25 -0.11
N PRO A 48 -2.29 -11.43 -0.65
CA PRO A 48 -2.46 -11.52 -2.09
C PRO A 48 -2.26 -10.15 -2.77
N ALA A 49 -1.76 -10.17 -4.00
CA ALA A 49 -1.63 -9.00 -4.86
C ALA A 49 -2.99 -8.60 -5.48
N HIS A 50 -3.99 -8.38 -4.62
CA HIS A 50 -5.34 -7.99 -5.01
C HIS A 50 -5.64 -6.56 -4.56
N LEU A 51 -6.41 -5.84 -5.36
CA LEU A 51 -6.82 -4.46 -5.08
C LEU A 51 -7.50 -4.29 -3.71
N LYS A 52 -8.22 -5.32 -3.23
CA LYS A 52 -8.87 -5.33 -1.92
C LYS A 52 -7.88 -5.38 -0.75
N ASN A 53 -6.69 -5.96 -0.96
CA ASN A 53 -5.60 -6.04 0.03
C ASN A 53 -4.64 -4.84 -0.07
N MET A 54 -5.09 -3.73 -0.67
CA MET A 54 -4.26 -2.56 -0.94
C MET A 54 -4.93 -1.28 -0.46
N MET A 55 -4.11 -0.33 -0.03
CA MET A 55 -4.52 1.03 0.29
C MET A 55 -3.52 2.04 -0.28
N THR A 56 -3.97 3.27 -0.54
CA THR A 56 -3.08 4.35 -0.96
C THR A 56 -2.54 5.11 0.25
N LEU A 57 -1.21 5.25 0.35
CA LEU A 57 -0.54 5.99 1.42
C LEU A 57 0.44 7.03 0.86
N CYS A 58 0.46 8.23 1.45
CA CYS A 58 1.52 9.19 1.19
C CYS A 58 2.88 8.65 1.70
N PRO A 59 4.02 9.13 1.19
CA PRO A 59 5.34 8.63 1.60
C PRO A 59 5.59 8.69 3.12
N GLU A 60 5.06 9.72 3.77
CA GLU A 60 5.22 9.97 5.21
C GLU A 60 4.49 8.91 6.03
N CYS A 61 3.19 8.70 5.74
CA CYS A 61 2.38 7.69 6.43
C CYS A 61 2.87 6.27 6.10
N HIS A 62 3.27 6.02 4.85
CA HIS A 62 3.82 4.73 4.44
C HIS A 62 5.08 4.35 5.24
N LYS A 63 6.01 5.30 5.39
CA LYS A 63 7.21 5.10 6.21
C LYS A 63 6.86 4.95 7.69
N ALA A 64 5.94 5.78 8.19
CA ALA A 64 5.53 5.75 9.60
C ALA A 64 4.90 4.40 9.98
N TYR A 65 4.03 3.86 9.11
CA TYR A 65 3.45 2.51 9.25
C TYR A 65 4.53 1.43 9.30
N HIS A 66 5.44 1.39 8.32
CA HIS A 66 6.53 0.40 8.33
C HIS A 66 7.49 0.54 9.52
N SER A 67 7.58 1.72 10.13
CA SER A 67 8.36 1.95 11.35
C SER A 67 7.59 1.66 12.66
N GLY A 68 6.33 1.22 12.57
CA GLY A 68 5.47 0.95 13.74
C GLY A 68 4.98 2.20 14.47
N LYS A 69 5.18 3.40 13.91
CA LYS A 69 4.70 4.66 14.50
C LYS A 69 3.21 4.90 14.30
N ILE A 70 2.62 4.23 13.30
CA ILE A 70 1.18 4.19 13.08
C ILE A 70 0.76 2.74 13.19
N GLN A 71 -0.14 2.47 14.13
CA GLN A 71 -0.83 1.19 14.26
C GLN A 71 -2.26 1.44 13.78
N VAL A 72 -2.56 0.94 12.59
CA VAL A 72 -3.92 0.96 12.05
C VAL A 72 -4.39 -0.48 11.94
N ASP A 73 -5.46 -0.79 12.67
CA ASP A 73 -6.21 -2.03 12.50
C ASP A 73 -7.05 -1.91 11.24
N ILE A 74 -6.46 -2.24 10.10
CA ILE A 74 -7.13 -2.13 8.80
C ILE A 74 -8.02 -3.36 8.62
N TRP A 75 -9.18 -3.36 9.28
CA TRP A 75 -10.28 -4.27 8.98
C TRP A 75 -11.02 -3.75 7.76
N ARG A 76 -10.51 -4.06 6.56
CA ARG A 76 -11.27 -3.83 5.33
C ARG A 76 -12.31 -4.94 5.17
N PHE A 77 -13.57 -4.59 5.41
CA PHE A 77 -14.77 -5.41 5.24
C PHE A 77 -14.93 -5.93 3.80
#